data_AF-A0A291P5M5-F1
#
_entry.id   AF-A0A291P5M5-F1
#
_cell.length_a   1.000
_cell.length_b   1.000
_cell.length_c   1.000
_cell.angle_alpha   90.00
_cell.angle_beta   90.00
_cell.angle_gamma   90.00
#
_symmetry.space_group_name_H-M   'P 1'
#
loop_
_entity.id
_entity.type
_entity.pdbx_description
1 polymer ?
#
loop_
_entity_poly.entity_id
_entity_poly.type
_entity_poly.pdbx_seq_one_letter_code
_entity_poly.pdbx_strand_id
1 'polypeptide(L)'
;MEESNINWVLAAACLLAGVGIGALGYHLLNAGARNAQKLRQRLAERDRQLTELRDGIGDRIERLDGLADSLARDGQALQRELADASADLGKGRSRRPELTPTSEAGKEEDEVAAPRDYADGNRGTLSEDFGLKSGETAPQPPRY
;
A
#
# COMPACT_ATOMS: atom_id res chain seq x y z
N MET A 1 31.41 57.73 60.79
CA MET A 1 30.20 57.87 59.94
C MET A 1 30.27 57.03 58.66
N GLU A 2 31.44 56.57 58.21
CA GLU A 2 31.56 55.79 56.95
C GLU A 2 31.06 54.34 57.05
N GLU A 3 31.21 53.68 58.19
CA GLU A 3 30.80 52.28 58.40
C GLU A 3 29.28 52.07 58.27
N SER A 4 28.47 53.05 58.72
CA SER A 4 27.00 53.00 58.61
C SER A 4 26.52 53.09 57.15
N ASN A 5 27.22 53.86 56.32
CA ASN A 5 26.89 54.01 54.91
C ASN A 5 27.22 52.73 54.15
N ILE A 6 28.37 52.10 54.45
CA ILE A 6 28.78 50.83 53.86
C ILE A 6 27.77 49.72 54.20
N ASN A 7 27.33 49.61 55.45
CA ASN A 7 26.39 48.56 55.85
C ASN A 7 25.02 48.70 55.17
N TRP A 8 24.51 49.94 55.05
CA TRP A 8 23.23 50.18 54.36
C TRP A 8 23.33 49.95 52.85
N VAL A 9 24.45 50.34 52.22
CA VAL A 9 24.71 50.02 50.80
C VAL A 9 24.81 48.51 50.58
N LEU A 10 25.47 47.78 51.48
CA LEU A 10 25.56 46.32 51.40
C LEU A 10 24.19 45.66 51.54
N ALA A 11 23.35 46.16 52.46
CA ALA A 11 21.97 45.71 52.63
C ALA A 11 21.12 45.97 51.38
N ALA A 12 21.23 47.16 50.78
CA ALA A 12 20.53 47.51 49.55
C ALA A 12 21.00 46.65 48.36
N ALA A 13 22.31 46.40 48.24
CA ALA A 13 22.88 45.54 47.20
C ALA A 13 22.42 44.08 47.34
N CYS A 14 22.40 43.55 48.56
CA CYS A 14 21.93 42.19 48.83
C CYS A 14 20.44 42.03 48.53
N LEU A 15 19.62 43.04 48.87
CA LEU A 15 18.21 43.05 48.56
C LEU A 15 17.98 43.07 47.03
N LEU A 16 18.69 43.94 46.31
CA LEU A 16 18.63 43.99 44.84
C LEU A 16 19.07 42.67 44.19
N ALA A 17 20.16 42.08 44.68
CA ALA A 17 20.65 40.79 44.20
C ALA A 17 19.63 39.67 44.47
N GLY A 18 19.03 39.64 45.66
CA GLY A 18 18.00 38.68 46.04
C GLY A 18 16.74 38.79 45.17
N VAL A 19 16.28 40.01 44.88
CA VAL A 19 15.14 40.25 43.99
C VAL A 19 15.45 39.80 42.57
N GLY A 20 16.64 40.11 42.06
CA GLY A 20 17.08 39.66 40.72
C GLY A 20 17.12 38.14 40.60
N ILE A 21 17.76 37.47 41.56
CA ILE A 21 17.86 36.00 41.60
C ILE A 21 16.49 35.36 41.77
N GLY A 22 15.65 35.90 42.66
CA GLY A 22 14.29 35.41 42.90
C GLY A 22 13.40 35.52 41.65
N ALA A 23 13.45 36.65 40.95
CA ALA A 23 12.70 36.85 39.71
C ALA A 23 13.17 35.92 38.59
N LEU A 24 14.49 35.72 38.44
CA LEU A 24 15.05 34.74 37.51
C LEU A 24 14.57 33.33 37.85
N GLY A 25 14.70 32.92 39.11
CA GLY A 25 14.25 31.60 39.57
C GLY A 25 12.78 31.35 39.25
N TYR A 26 11.91 32.31 39.57
CA TYR A 26 10.48 32.21 39.26
C TYR A 26 10.22 32.11 37.75
N HIS A 27 10.92 32.89 36.93
CA HIS A 27 10.75 32.86 35.48
C HIS A 27 11.17 31.50 34.88
N LEU A 28 12.28 30.92 35.34
CA LEU A 28 12.75 29.60 34.88
C LEU A 28 11.80 28.48 35.31
N LEU A 29 11.31 28.50 36.56
CA LEU A 29 10.36 27.50 37.05
C LEU A 29 9.01 27.61 36.33
N ASN A 30 8.51 28.82 36.10
CA ASN A 30 7.26 29.06 35.37
C ASN A 30 7.38 28.64 33.90
N ALA A 31 8.52 28.91 33.25
CA ALA A 31 8.81 28.42 31.91
C ALA A 31 8.91 26.88 31.86
N GLY A 32 9.56 26.27 32.86
CA GLY A 32 9.66 24.83 33.02
C GLY A 32 8.31 24.15 33.18
N ALA A 33 7.42 24.69 34.02
CA ALA A 33 6.07 24.15 34.25
C ALA A 33 5.22 24.15 32.96
N ARG A 34 5.27 25.24 32.19
CA ARG A 34 4.57 25.35 30.89
C ARG A 34 5.11 24.34 29.88
N ASN A 35 6.43 24.12 29.86
CA ASN A 35 7.06 23.13 28.98
C ASN A 35 6.68 21.70 29.38
N ALA A 36 6.61 21.39 30.67
CA ALA A 36 6.17 20.08 31.15
C ALA A 36 4.70 19.79 30.78
N GLN A 37 3.82 20.79 30.85
CA GLN A 37 2.43 20.65 30.39
C GLN A 37 2.36 20.39 28.88
N LYS A 38 3.14 21.13 28.07
CA LYS A 38 3.24 20.90 26.62
C LYS A 38 3.76 19.50 26.29
N LEU A 39 4.73 18.99 27.05
CA LEU A 39 5.27 17.65 26.85
C LEU A 39 4.22 16.57 27.15
N ARG A 40 3.44 16.72 28.23
CA ARG A 40 2.31 15.83 28.53
C ARG A 40 1.24 15.85 27.44
N GLN A 41 0.91 17.03 26.92
CA GLN A 41 -0.02 17.15 25.79
C GLN A 41 0.52 16.41 24.55
N ARG A 42 1.81 16.54 24.25
CA ARG A 42 2.44 15.82 23.13
C ARG A 42 2.44 14.31 23.35
N LEU A 43 2.64 13.83 24.57
CA LEU A 43 2.54 12.41 24.89
C LEU A 43 1.11 11.88 24.68
N ALA A 44 0.11 12.58 25.19
CA ALA A 44 -1.29 12.21 24.98
C ALA A 44 -1.67 12.17 23.49
N GLU A 45 -1.18 13.14 22.71
CA GLU A 45 -1.39 13.18 21.25
C GLU A 45 -0.68 12.02 20.55
N ARG A 46 0.55 11.67 20.95
CA ARG A 46 1.27 10.51 20.41
C ARG A 46 0.59 9.19 20.76
N ASP A 47 0.12 9.03 21.99
CA ASP A 47 -0.59 7.82 22.41
C ASP A 47 -1.89 7.62 21.62
N ARG A 48 -2.58 8.73 21.31
CA ARG A 48 -3.75 8.70 20.42
C ARG A 48 -3.37 8.24 19.01
N GLN A 49 -2.30 8.79 18.45
CA GLN A 49 -1.83 8.42 17.11
C GLN A 49 -1.37 6.95 17.04
N LEU A 50 -0.73 6.43 18.09
CA LEU A 50 -0.37 5.01 18.17
C LEU A 50 -1.59 4.09 18.23
N THR A 51 -2.63 4.51 18.96
CA THR A 51 -3.90 3.79 19.03
C THR A 51 -4.58 3.75 17.67
N GLU A 52 -4.67 4.87 16.98
CA GLU A 52 -5.26 4.95 15.65
C GLU A 52 -4.48 4.12 14.61
N LEU A 53 -3.15 4.15 14.65
CA LEU A 53 -2.32 3.33 13.77
C LEU A 53 -2.51 1.83 14.05
N ARG A 54 -2.54 1.44 15.32
CA ARG A 54 -2.78 0.05 15.74
C ARG A 54 -4.14 -0.43 15.26
N ASP A 55 -5.18 0.37 15.45
CA ASP A 55 -6.55 0.02 15.05
C ASP A 55 -6.63 -0.12 13.52
N GLY A 56 -6.03 0.80 12.76
CA GLY A 56 -5.96 0.69 11.29
C GLY A 56 -5.10 -0.47 10.78
N ILE A 57 -4.14 -0.98 11.57
CA ILE A 57 -3.43 -2.23 11.27
C ILE A 57 -4.34 -3.43 11.55
N GLY A 58 -5.11 -3.42 12.65
CA GLY A 58 -6.11 -4.44 12.96
C GLY A 58 -7.11 -4.64 11.82
N ASP A 59 -7.68 -3.55 11.30
CA ASP A 59 -8.61 -3.59 10.16
C ASP A 59 -7.97 -4.15 8.87
N ARG A 60 -6.66 -3.94 8.69
CA ARG A 60 -5.92 -4.49 7.55
C ARG A 60 -5.65 -5.98 7.74
N ILE A 61 -5.31 -6.41 8.95
CA ILE A 61 -5.11 -7.83 9.27
C ILE A 61 -6.42 -8.60 9.12
N GLU A 62 -7.55 -8.05 9.57
CA GLU A 62 -8.85 -8.69 9.41
C GLU A 62 -9.26 -8.82 7.94
N ARG A 63 -9.01 -7.78 7.13
CA ARG A 63 -9.20 -7.86 5.68
C ARG A 63 -8.28 -8.88 5.01
N LEU A 64 -7.01 -8.96 5.43
CA LEU A 64 -6.06 -9.94 4.93
C LEU A 64 -6.44 -11.36 5.31
N ASP A 65 -6.97 -11.58 6.51
CA ASP A 65 -7.47 -12.87 6.98
C ASP A 65 -8.66 -13.33 6.12
N GLY A 66 -9.61 -12.43 5.84
CA GLY A 66 -10.73 -12.71 4.93
C GLY A 66 -10.27 -13.06 3.50
N LEU A 67 -9.27 -12.37 2.97
CA LEU A 67 -8.69 -12.66 1.65
C LEU A 67 -7.89 -13.98 1.65
N ALA A 68 -7.19 -14.29 2.74
CA ALA A 68 -6.47 -15.54 2.89
C ALA A 68 -7.44 -16.73 2.94
N ASP A 69 -8.55 -16.59 3.66
CA ASP A 69 -9.58 -17.61 3.76
C ASP A 69 -10.30 -17.82 2.42
N SER A 70 -10.59 -16.75 1.65
CA SER A 70 -11.13 -16.91 0.30
C SER A 70 -10.14 -17.60 -0.63
N LEU A 71 -8.86 -17.23 -0.60
CA LEU A 71 -7.83 -17.87 -1.41
C LEU A 71 -7.67 -19.35 -1.07
N ALA A 72 -7.74 -19.71 0.21
CA ALA A 72 -7.70 -21.10 0.66
C ALA A 72 -8.90 -21.90 0.14
N ARG A 73 -10.10 -21.31 0.17
CA ARG A 73 -11.33 -21.91 -0.39
C ARG A 73 -11.23 -22.09 -1.90
N ASP A 74 -10.75 -21.08 -2.63
CA ASP A 74 -10.58 -21.13 -4.07
C ASP A 74 -9.54 -22.19 -4.47
N GLY A 75 -8.43 -22.28 -3.74
CA GLY A 75 -7.43 -23.33 -3.92
C GLY A 75 -7.98 -24.74 -3.73
N GLN A 76 -8.83 -24.95 -2.71
CA GLN A 76 -9.51 -26.22 -2.50
C GLN A 76 -10.51 -26.55 -3.61
N ALA A 77 -11.25 -25.56 -4.10
CA ALA A 77 -12.20 -25.74 -5.20
C ALA A 77 -11.48 -26.16 -6.49
N LEU A 78 -10.39 -25.49 -6.83
CA LEU A 78 -9.57 -25.78 -8.01
C LEU A 78 -8.94 -27.17 -7.91
N GLN A 79 -8.50 -27.58 -6.72
CA GLN A 79 -7.98 -28.92 -6.49
C GLN A 79 -9.05 -30.02 -6.67
N ARG A 80 -10.32 -29.75 -6.32
CA ARG A 80 -11.43 -30.68 -6.59
C ARG A 80 -11.73 -30.77 -8.08
N GLU A 81 -11.78 -29.62 -8.77
CA GLU A 81 -12.02 -29.59 -10.21
C GLU A 81 -10.93 -30.31 -11.01
N LEU A 82 -9.66 -30.15 -10.62
CA LEU A 82 -8.55 -30.91 -11.21
C LEU A 82 -8.67 -32.41 -10.94
N ALA A 83 -9.07 -32.81 -9.73
CA ALA A 83 -9.29 -34.22 -9.41
C ALA A 83 -10.43 -34.80 -10.26
N ASP A 84 -11.55 -34.09 -10.40
CA ASP A 84 -12.69 -34.50 -11.21
C ASP A 84 -12.34 -34.56 -12.71
N ALA A 85 -11.67 -33.55 -13.25
CA ALA A 85 -11.20 -33.51 -14.63
C ALA A 85 -10.20 -34.65 -14.93
N SER A 86 -9.29 -34.93 -13.99
CA SER A 86 -8.36 -36.06 -14.13
C SER A 86 -9.06 -37.42 -14.14
N ALA A 87 -10.11 -37.58 -13.33
CA ALA A 87 -10.92 -38.80 -13.29
C ALA A 87 -11.75 -38.96 -14.57
N ASP A 88 -12.22 -37.87 -15.18
CA ASP A 88 -12.96 -37.90 -16.44
C ASP A 88 -12.05 -38.21 -17.65
N LEU A 89 -10.88 -37.57 -17.72
CA LEU A 89 -9.87 -37.86 -18.73
C LEU A 89 -9.37 -39.32 -18.66
N GLY A 90 -9.28 -39.90 -17.45
CA GLY A 90 -8.98 -41.31 -17.26
C GLY A 90 -10.02 -42.27 -17.85
N LYS A 91 -11.30 -41.86 -17.91
CA LYS A 91 -12.40 -42.64 -18.50
C LYS A 91 -12.42 -42.54 -20.03
N GLY A 92 -11.96 -41.42 -20.60
CA GLY A 92 -11.96 -41.15 -22.04
C GLY A 92 -10.87 -41.84 -22.88
N ARG A 93 -9.85 -42.46 -22.26
CA ARG A 93 -8.68 -43.00 -22.98
C ARG A 93 -8.94 -44.30 -23.80
N SER A 94 -10.15 -44.84 -23.81
CA SER A 94 -10.45 -46.06 -24.59
C SER A 94 -10.92 -45.84 -26.03
N ARG A 95 -11.08 -44.60 -26.52
CA ARG A 95 -11.56 -44.36 -27.89
C ARG A 95 -10.49 -43.69 -28.75
N ARG A 96 -9.53 -44.49 -29.21
CA ARG A 96 -8.60 -44.11 -30.28
C ARG A 96 -9.42 -43.81 -31.54
N PRO A 97 -9.42 -42.59 -32.10
CA PRO A 97 -10.00 -42.36 -33.40
C PRO A 97 -9.06 -42.99 -34.42
N GLU A 98 -9.53 -43.98 -35.17
CA GLU A 98 -8.82 -44.46 -36.36
C GLU A 98 -8.84 -43.33 -37.39
N LEU A 99 -7.74 -42.58 -37.47
CA LEU A 99 -7.51 -41.59 -38.51
C LEU A 99 -7.09 -42.33 -39.78
N THR A 100 -8.05 -42.63 -40.65
CA THR A 100 -7.80 -43.07 -42.02
C THR A 100 -7.29 -41.89 -42.85
N PRO A 101 -6.11 -41.98 -43.49
CA PRO A 101 -5.61 -40.91 -44.36
C PRO A 101 -6.34 -40.98 -45.70
N THR A 102 -7.32 -40.09 -45.92
CA THR A 102 -7.82 -39.82 -47.27
C THR A 102 -6.81 -38.93 -47.98
N SER A 103 -6.02 -39.56 -48.84
CA SER A 103 -5.18 -38.91 -49.83
C SER A 103 -6.03 -38.58 -51.05
N GLU A 104 -6.62 -37.38 -51.08
CA GLU A 104 -7.23 -36.80 -52.28
C GLU A 104 -6.45 -35.52 -52.60
N ALA A 105 -5.68 -35.61 -53.66
CA ALA A 105 -4.87 -34.53 -54.21
C ALA A 105 -5.77 -33.48 -54.88
N GLY A 106 -5.93 -32.33 -54.22
CA GLY A 106 -6.51 -31.11 -54.80
C GLY A 106 -5.50 -29.98 -54.68
N LYS A 107 -4.99 -29.51 -55.82
CA LYS A 107 -4.08 -28.38 -55.94
C LYS A 107 -4.82 -27.07 -55.63
N GLU A 108 -4.62 -26.52 -54.44
CA GLU A 108 -4.58 -25.06 -54.22
C GLU A 108 -3.43 -24.81 -53.23
N GLU A 109 -2.41 -24.08 -53.69
CA GLU A 109 -1.33 -23.56 -52.84
C GLU A 109 -1.91 -22.45 -51.95
N ASP A 110 -2.75 -22.83 -50.99
CA ASP A 110 -3.00 -21.99 -49.83
C ASP A 110 -1.87 -22.33 -48.85
N GLU A 111 -0.81 -21.52 -48.93
CA GLU A 111 0.35 -21.56 -48.05
C GLU A 111 -0.16 -21.77 -46.61
N VAL A 112 0.11 -22.94 -46.03
CA VAL A 112 -0.25 -23.23 -44.64
C VAL A 112 0.49 -22.21 -43.79
N ALA A 113 -0.20 -21.13 -43.44
CA ALA A 113 0.39 -20.03 -42.71
C ALA A 113 0.95 -20.60 -41.41
N ALA A 114 2.26 -20.43 -41.21
CA ALA A 114 2.91 -20.83 -39.97
C ALA A 114 2.10 -20.24 -38.78
N PRO A 115 1.95 -21.00 -37.68
CA PRO A 115 1.24 -20.53 -36.50
C PRO A 115 1.72 -19.12 -36.15
N ARG A 116 0.76 -18.20 -36.10
CA ARG A 116 1.05 -16.79 -35.93
C ARG A 116 1.76 -16.59 -34.59
N ASP A 117 3.00 -16.12 -34.63
CA ASP A 117 3.76 -15.79 -33.43
C ASP A 117 3.21 -14.48 -32.85
N TYR A 118 2.53 -14.59 -31.70
CA TYR A 118 1.96 -13.43 -31.00
C TYR A 118 2.98 -12.72 -30.10
N ALA A 119 4.22 -13.21 -30.06
CA ALA A 119 5.34 -12.63 -29.31
C ALA A 119 6.30 -11.82 -30.18
N ASP A 120 5.97 -11.58 -31.46
CA ASP A 120 6.70 -10.59 -32.26
C ASP A 120 6.41 -9.21 -31.66
N GLY A 121 7.32 -8.75 -30.80
CA GLY A 121 7.17 -7.69 -29.80
C GLY A 121 6.82 -6.30 -30.34
N ASN A 122 6.56 -6.19 -31.64
CA ASN A 122 6.19 -4.97 -32.33
C ASN A 122 4.69 -4.87 -32.67
N ARG A 123 3.88 -5.95 -32.50
CA ARG A 123 2.44 -5.96 -32.87
C ARG A 123 1.55 -6.78 -31.93
N GLY A 124 1.91 -6.85 -30.64
CA GLY A 124 1.10 -7.51 -29.61
C GLY A 124 0.07 -6.59 -28.95
N THR A 125 -0.88 -7.15 -28.20
CA THR A 125 -1.81 -6.38 -27.35
C THR A 125 -1.11 -5.59 -26.23
N LEU A 126 0.19 -5.79 -26.05
CA LEU A 126 1.06 -5.09 -25.11
C LEU A 126 1.97 -4.05 -25.79
N SER A 127 1.94 -3.89 -27.12
CA SER A 127 2.71 -2.83 -27.78
C SER A 127 2.05 -1.48 -27.50
N GLU A 128 2.84 -0.45 -27.25
CA GLU A 128 2.36 0.90 -26.89
C GLU A 128 1.44 1.52 -27.95
N ASP A 129 1.57 1.10 -29.21
CA ASP A 129 0.74 1.53 -30.34
C ASP A 129 -0.61 0.78 -30.44
N PHE A 130 -0.85 -0.21 -29.60
CA PHE A 130 -2.07 -1.02 -29.65
C PHE A 130 -3.27 -0.18 -29.17
N GLY A 131 -4.10 0.27 -30.12
CA GLY A 131 -5.27 1.11 -29.84
C GLY A 131 -5.04 2.60 -30.09
N LEU A 132 -3.82 3.04 -30.42
CA LEU A 132 -3.50 4.42 -30.78
C LEU A 132 -3.56 4.62 -32.29
N LYS A 133 -4.77 4.59 -32.87
CA LYS A 133 -4.97 5.10 -34.24
C LYS A 133 -4.96 6.63 -34.21
N SER A 134 -3.84 7.23 -34.61
CA SER A 134 -3.74 8.66 -34.88
C SER A 134 -4.60 9.02 -36.09
N GLY A 135 -5.86 9.37 -35.82
CA GLY A 135 -6.76 10.05 -36.74
C GLY A 135 -7.45 9.17 -37.78
N GLU A 136 -8.53 8.48 -37.38
CA GLU A 136 -9.80 8.52 -38.15
C GLU A 136 -10.97 7.94 -37.32
N THR A 137 -11.99 8.78 -37.14
CA THR A 137 -13.40 8.53 -36.75
C THR A 137 -13.69 7.39 -35.76
N ALA A 138 -13.84 7.74 -34.48
CA ALA A 138 -14.51 6.86 -33.50
C ALA A 138 -16.00 6.70 -33.88
N PRO A 139 -16.56 5.48 -33.96
CA PRO A 139 -17.98 5.28 -34.21
C PRO A 139 -18.80 5.76 -32.99
N GLN A 140 -19.77 6.65 -33.22
CA GLN A 140 -20.65 7.14 -32.16
C GLN A 140 -21.55 6.00 -31.63
N PRO A 141 -21.69 5.87 -30.30
CA PRO A 141 -22.55 4.85 -29.72
C PRO A 141 -24.04 5.15 -29.97
N PRO A 142 -24.87 4.10 -30.15
CA PRO A 142 -26.31 4.27 -30.37
C PRO A 142 -26.97 4.90 -29.14
N ARG A 143 -27.75 5.96 -29.38
CA ARG A 143 -28.63 6.56 -28.38
C ARG A 143 -29.86 5.69 -28.22
N TYR A 144 -30.01 5.05 -27.06
CA TYR A 144 -31.28 4.53 -26.57
C TYR A 144 -31.98 5.60 -25.74
#